data_AF-A0A382FTT8-F1
#
_entry.id   AF-A0A382FTT8-F1
#
_cell.length_a   1.000
_cell.length_b   1.000
_cell.length_c   1.000
_cell.angle_alpha   90.00
_cell.angle_beta   90.00
_cell.angle_gamma   90.00
#
_symmetry.space_group_name_H-M   'P 1'
#
loop_
_entity.id
_entity.type
_entity.pdbx_description
1 polymer ?
#
loop_
_entity_poly.entity_id
_entity_poly.type
_entity_poly.pdbx_seq_one_letter_code
_entity_poly.pdbx_strand_id
1 'polypeptide(L)'
;MSATTTDPGKNAVYAMKNGNVRVSRGGMRPTSASCNITNEFGDPTMVGKCHRTEWYRLNGVDKTDPPNDRSFGIFCVGHGMEDHFQQLWQSQGVLLAGNIINYGQVGADPRIVISGESDIIVRDFDMDPDTGEILKIHSDRAIGIEMKTCRGHFAQKFIFGRGNKKYPMGSPKVEHVMQTAMYLAMRKKHEDHYGVTIPYYLIFYFDVADGTYKQFKVELSNGYDGDVIVTTMDGKPVVPDPLYGLQIGEPLYPPWQGLTIENILKRYSELADKLELDDPPPREFQLRYDEVTAKRKFATGDLSKTKFNEWEKKPLAEVGDWQCSYCDFKSHCYPVSVFTHDVEDG
;
A
#
# COMPACT_ATOMS: atom_id res chain seq x y z
N MET A 1 11.21 17.80 42.80
CA MET A 1 11.54 17.18 41.50
C MET A 1 10.89 15.81 41.50
N SER A 2 9.86 15.56 40.68
CA SER A 2 9.31 14.20 40.61
C SER A 2 10.37 13.29 40.00
N ALA A 3 10.63 12.14 40.65
CA ALA A 3 11.54 11.15 40.12
C ALA A 3 11.11 10.79 38.70
N THR A 4 11.96 11.06 37.72
CA THR A 4 11.78 10.59 36.34
C THR A 4 11.87 9.08 36.37
N THR A 5 10.72 8.42 36.32
CA THR A 5 10.63 6.96 36.21
C THR A 5 11.24 6.51 34.89
N THR A 6 12.15 5.55 34.95
CA THR A 6 12.72 4.89 33.77
C THR A 6 11.60 4.24 32.96
N ASP A 7 11.41 4.67 31.71
CA ASP A 7 10.47 4.09 30.75
C ASP A 7 11.23 3.65 29.50
N PRO A 8 11.65 2.36 29.43
CA PRO A 8 12.38 1.82 28.29
C PRO A 8 11.57 1.85 26.99
N GLY A 9 10.24 1.74 27.06
CA GLY A 9 9.37 1.75 25.89
C GLY A 9 9.37 3.11 25.22
N LYS A 10 9.18 4.17 26.02
CA LYS A 10 9.24 5.56 25.52
C LYS A 10 10.64 5.93 25.00
N ASN A 11 11.70 5.43 25.65
CA ASN A 11 13.06 5.62 25.17
C ASN A 11 13.30 4.97 23.79
N ALA A 12 12.83 3.73 23.58
CA ALA A 12 12.96 3.04 22.29
C ALA A 12 12.17 3.75 21.18
N VAL A 13 10.94 4.21 21.45
CA VAL A 13 10.16 5.00 20.49
C VAL A 13 10.85 6.32 20.14
N TYR A 14 11.42 7.01 21.15
CA TYR A 14 12.22 8.21 20.91
C TYR A 14 13.42 7.93 20.01
N ALA A 15 14.16 6.85 20.27
CA ALA A 15 15.32 6.47 19.47
C ALA A 15 14.93 6.17 18.01
N MET A 16 13.80 5.52 17.76
CA MET A 16 13.30 5.30 16.40
C MET A 16 12.86 6.57 15.70
N LYS A 17 12.10 7.43 16.40
CA LYS A 17 11.58 8.68 15.81
C LYS A 17 12.72 9.61 15.36
N ASN A 18 13.84 9.58 16.07
CA ASN A 18 15.01 10.41 15.80
C ASN A 18 16.17 9.62 15.15
N GLY A 19 15.95 8.35 14.82
CA GLY A 19 16.95 7.50 14.18
C GLY A 19 16.97 7.66 12.66
N ASN A 20 18.09 7.34 12.03
CA ASN A 20 18.29 7.46 10.57
C ASN A 20 17.82 6.22 9.79
N VAL A 21 16.74 5.57 10.22
CA VAL A 21 16.25 4.35 9.54
C VAL A 21 15.54 4.75 8.23
N ARG A 22 16.02 4.21 7.10
CA ARG A 22 15.42 4.34 5.75
C ARG A 22 15.15 5.80 5.31
N VAL A 23 16.22 6.61 5.27
CA VAL A 23 16.16 8.01 4.84
C VAL A 23 15.89 8.10 3.34
N SER A 24 14.78 8.74 2.96
CA SER A 24 14.45 9.02 1.56
C SER A 24 15.54 9.87 0.90
N ARG A 25 15.95 9.50 -0.32
CA ARG A 25 17.00 10.21 -1.09
C ARG A 25 16.44 11.43 -1.86
N GLY A 26 15.28 11.95 -1.45
CA GLY A 26 14.51 12.93 -2.20
C GLY A 26 13.70 12.29 -3.35
N GLY A 27 12.75 13.05 -3.89
CA GLY A 27 11.89 12.60 -4.99
C GLY A 27 10.55 11.97 -4.56
N MET A 28 9.91 11.34 -5.53
CA MET A 28 8.61 10.68 -5.40
C MET A 28 8.79 9.25 -4.87
N ARG A 29 7.79 8.72 -4.15
CA ARG A 29 7.89 7.42 -3.48
C ARG A 29 6.94 6.42 -4.10
N PRO A 30 7.34 5.14 -4.29
CA PRO A 30 6.42 4.06 -4.70
C PRO A 30 5.24 3.88 -3.75
N THR A 31 5.47 4.07 -2.44
CA THR A 31 4.42 4.08 -1.40
C THR A 31 3.44 5.25 -1.50
N SER A 32 3.78 6.26 -2.30
CA SER A 32 2.95 7.43 -2.60
C SER A 32 2.33 7.34 -4.00
N ALA A 33 2.39 6.17 -4.66
CA ALA A 33 1.72 5.96 -5.93
C ALA A 33 0.20 6.15 -5.80
N SER A 34 -0.41 6.67 -6.86
CA SER A 34 -1.87 6.73 -7.02
C SER A 34 -2.25 6.42 -8.46
N CYS A 35 -3.51 6.05 -8.68
CA CYS A 35 -4.04 5.75 -9.99
C CYS A 35 -5.54 6.04 -10.03
N ASN A 36 -6.02 6.52 -11.18
CA ASN A 36 -7.45 6.48 -11.49
C ASN A 36 -7.76 5.10 -12.08
N ILE A 37 -8.72 4.40 -11.50
CA ILE A 37 -9.16 3.08 -11.96
C ILE A 37 -10.68 3.07 -12.14
N THR A 38 -11.18 2.08 -12.85
CA THR A 38 -12.58 1.65 -12.74
C THR A 38 -12.62 0.47 -11.77
N ASN A 39 -13.42 0.59 -10.70
CA ASN A 39 -13.52 -0.44 -9.68
C ASN A 39 -14.38 -1.64 -10.15
N GLU A 40 -14.53 -2.65 -9.30
CA GLU A 40 -15.34 -3.84 -9.60
C GLU A 40 -16.83 -3.58 -9.86
N PHE A 41 -17.35 -2.40 -9.54
CA PHE A 41 -18.74 -2.01 -9.80
C PHE A 41 -18.90 -1.08 -11.01
N GLY A 42 -17.81 -0.82 -11.75
CA GLY A 42 -17.83 0.09 -12.89
C GLY A 42 -17.67 1.57 -12.52
N ASP A 43 -17.46 1.89 -11.24
CA ASP A 43 -17.35 3.29 -10.80
C ASP A 43 -15.91 3.80 -10.99
N PRO A 44 -15.72 5.00 -11.57
CA PRO A 44 -14.43 5.68 -11.55
C PRO A 44 -13.98 5.95 -10.12
N THR A 45 -12.78 5.51 -9.76
CA THR A 45 -12.25 5.58 -8.39
C THR A 45 -10.79 6.00 -8.40
N MET A 46 -10.44 7.01 -7.59
CA MET A 46 -9.06 7.33 -7.27
C MET A 46 -8.55 6.37 -6.18
N VAL A 47 -7.42 5.71 -6.42
CA VAL A 47 -6.76 4.83 -5.43
C VAL A 47 -5.34 5.29 -5.14
N GLY A 48 -4.81 4.93 -3.97
CA GLY A 48 -3.45 5.27 -3.57
C GLY A 48 -3.37 6.54 -2.74
N LYS A 49 -2.28 7.31 -2.94
CA LYS A 49 -1.95 8.48 -2.12
C LYS A 49 -2.53 9.78 -2.69
N CYS A 50 -2.97 10.66 -1.79
CA CYS A 50 -3.44 12.00 -2.12
C CYS A 50 -2.30 12.91 -2.56
N HIS A 51 -2.46 13.62 -3.69
CA HIS A 51 -1.49 14.62 -4.14
C HIS A 51 -1.34 15.78 -3.16
N ARG A 52 -2.41 16.19 -2.46
CA ARG A 52 -2.32 17.24 -1.44
C ARG A 52 -1.40 16.84 -0.30
N THR A 53 -1.44 15.58 0.12
CA THR A 53 -0.53 15.03 1.14
C THR A 53 0.92 15.04 0.65
N GLU A 54 1.16 14.66 -0.60
CA GLU A 54 2.51 14.67 -1.18
C GLU A 54 3.03 16.09 -1.42
N TRP A 55 2.16 17.03 -1.77
CA TRP A 55 2.50 18.44 -1.88
C TRP A 55 3.02 18.99 -0.56
N TYR A 56 2.31 18.76 0.56
CA TYR A 56 2.78 19.17 1.89
C TYR A 56 4.14 18.54 2.23
N ARG A 57 4.28 17.24 1.97
CA ARG A 57 5.53 16.51 2.25
C ARG A 57 6.72 17.05 1.46
N LEU A 58 6.53 17.30 0.16
CA LEU A 58 7.60 17.70 -0.75
C LEU A 58 7.95 19.19 -0.63
N ASN A 59 6.99 20.03 -0.26
CA ASN A 59 7.22 21.44 0.09
C ASN A 59 7.71 21.67 1.53
N GLY A 60 8.00 20.61 2.28
CA GLY A 60 8.59 20.72 3.62
C GLY A 60 7.64 21.27 4.69
N VAL A 61 6.33 21.18 4.47
CA VAL A 61 5.33 21.59 5.46
C VAL A 61 5.40 20.64 6.67
N ASP A 62 5.27 21.20 7.87
CA ASP A 62 5.28 20.42 9.10
C ASP A 62 4.03 19.53 9.22
N LYS A 63 4.24 18.31 9.70
CA LYS A 63 3.16 17.35 9.97
C LYS A 63 2.35 17.81 11.18
N THR A 64 1.03 17.86 11.04
CA THR A 64 0.12 18.17 12.15
C THR A 64 -0.26 16.94 12.96
N ASP A 65 -0.30 15.77 12.31
CA ASP A 65 -0.81 14.52 12.85
C ASP A 65 0.22 13.40 12.70
N PRO A 66 1.47 13.56 13.17
CA PRO A 66 2.50 12.55 12.97
C PRO A 66 2.17 11.23 13.70
N PRO A 67 2.76 10.10 13.27
CA PRO A 67 2.58 8.81 13.92
C PRO A 67 2.84 8.87 15.43
N ASN A 68 1.96 8.25 16.21
CA ASN A 68 2.07 8.14 17.66
C ASN A 68 2.93 6.93 18.08
N ASP A 69 3.24 6.83 19.39
CA ASP A 69 4.06 5.75 19.96
C ASP A 69 3.54 4.34 19.59
N ARG A 70 2.21 4.16 19.56
CA ARG A 70 1.59 2.91 19.13
C ARG A 70 1.93 2.58 17.67
N SER A 71 1.92 3.59 16.80
CA SER A 71 2.25 3.43 15.37
C SER A 71 3.72 3.06 15.19
N PHE A 72 4.62 3.70 15.94
CA PHE A 72 6.03 3.33 15.98
C PHE A 72 6.25 1.89 16.47
N GLY A 73 5.52 1.44 17.48
CA GLY A 73 5.55 0.03 17.91
C GLY A 73 5.09 -0.94 16.81
N ILE A 74 4.13 -0.54 15.95
CA ILE A 74 3.73 -1.34 14.79
C ILE A 74 4.87 -1.39 13.76
N PHE A 75 5.56 -0.27 13.51
CA PHE A 75 6.71 -0.23 12.62
C PHE A 75 7.86 -1.11 13.11
N CYS A 76 8.16 -1.14 14.41
CA CYS A 76 9.13 -2.09 14.99
C CYS A 76 8.84 -3.52 14.60
N VAL A 77 7.59 -3.94 14.77
CA VAL A 77 7.18 -5.33 14.47
C VAL A 77 7.35 -5.61 12.99
N GLY A 78 6.99 -4.66 12.12
CA GLY A 78 7.23 -4.76 10.68
C GLY A 78 8.70 -4.99 10.36
N HIS A 79 9.58 -4.10 10.81
CA HIS A 79 11.02 -4.20 10.57
C HIS A 79 11.63 -5.48 11.15
N GLY A 80 11.30 -5.83 12.40
CA GLY A 80 11.84 -7.02 13.05
C GLY A 80 11.42 -8.33 12.35
N MET A 81 10.18 -8.41 11.85
CA MET A 81 9.77 -9.55 11.03
C MET A 81 10.53 -9.60 9.71
N GLU A 82 10.72 -8.45 9.06
CA GLU A 82 11.43 -8.35 7.78
C GLU A 82 12.87 -8.84 7.91
N ASP A 83 13.59 -8.28 8.90
CA ASP A 83 14.96 -8.65 9.22
C ASP A 83 15.08 -10.14 9.54
N HIS A 84 14.13 -10.70 10.29
CA HIS A 84 14.15 -12.11 10.65
C HIS A 84 13.94 -13.03 9.45
N PHE A 85 12.96 -12.74 8.58
CA PHE A 85 12.74 -13.53 7.37
C PHE A 85 13.94 -13.44 6.40
N GLN A 86 14.55 -12.24 6.28
CA GLN A 86 15.80 -12.09 5.52
C GLN A 86 16.91 -13.01 6.07
N GLN A 87 17.11 -13.07 7.39
CA GLN A 87 18.09 -13.98 8.00
C GLN A 87 17.80 -15.45 7.69
N LEU A 88 16.53 -15.86 7.71
CA LEU A 88 16.13 -17.24 7.38
C LEU A 88 16.43 -17.57 5.91
N TRP A 89 16.08 -16.70 4.97
CA TRP A 89 16.40 -16.89 3.55
C TRP A 89 17.90 -16.82 3.25
N GLN A 90 18.64 -16.01 4.01
CA GLN A 90 20.10 -15.97 3.92
C GLN A 90 20.70 -17.30 4.38
N SER A 91 20.21 -17.86 5.50
CA SER A 91 20.70 -19.14 6.03
C SER A 91 20.45 -20.31 5.08
N GLN A 92 19.40 -20.20 4.26
CA GLN A 92 19.04 -21.14 3.21
C GLN A 92 19.78 -20.91 1.88
N GLY A 93 20.59 -19.85 1.78
CA GLY A 93 21.37 -19.55 0.56
C GLY A 93 20.56 -18.97 -0.61
N VAL A 94 19.31 -18.53 -0.37
CA VAL A 94 18.44 -17.97 -1.43
C VAL A 94 18.36 -16.46 -1.41
N LEU A 95 18.70 -15.78 -0.32
CA LEU A 95 18.69 -14.32 -0.27
C LEU A 95 19.75 -13.73 -1.23
N LEU A 96 19.31 -12.88 -2.17
CA LEU A 96 20.22 -12.06 -2.98
C LEU A 96 20.48 -10.71 -2.32
N ALA A 97 19.41 -10.05 -1.86
CA ALA A 97 19.50 -8.77 -1.19
C ALA A 97 18.26 -8.49 -0.33
N GLY A 98 18.47 -7.71 0.73
CA GLY A 98 17.42 -7.05 1.49
C GLY A 98 17.58 -5.53 1.40
N ASN A 99 16.50 -4.79 1.65
CA ASN A 99 16.46 -3.33 1.70
C ASN A 99 17.05 -2.69 0.42
N ILE A 100 16.59 -3.17 -0.74
CA ILE A 100 17.15 -2.83 -2.05
C ILE A 100 16.71 -1.43 -2.47
N ILE A 101 17.68 -0.56 -2.70
CA ILE A 101 17.41 0.82 -3.05
C ILE A 101 17.01 0.95 -4.52
N ASN A 102 15.82 1.49 -4.74
CA ASN A 102 15.29 1.85 -6.04
C ASN A 102 15.36 3.37 -6.19
N TYR A 103 16.36 3.85 -6.94
CA TYR A 103 16.54 5.27 -7.21
C TYR A 103 16.79 5.55 -8.69
N GLY A 104 16.00 6.45 -9.26
CA GLY A 104 16.22 6.96 -10.61
C GLY A 104 14.96 7.49 -11.28
N GLN A 105 15.17 8.09 -12.46
CA GLN A 105 14.08 8.49 -13.34
C GLN A 105 13.30 7.27 -13.83
N VAL A 106 11.97 7.38 -13.87
CA VAL A 106 11.08 6.36 -14.44
C VAL A 106 10.12 7.03 -15.41
N GLY A 107 9.96 6.44 -16.60
CA GLY A 107 9.09 6.99 -17.64
C GLY A 107 9.72 8.16 -18.41
N ALA A 108 8.87 8.78 -19.24
CA ALA A 108 9.28 9.83 -20.16
C ALA A 108 9.42 11.22 -19.52
N ASP A 109 8.70 11.52 -18.44
CA ASP A 109 8.79 12.81 -17.76
C ASP A 109 10.06 12.85 -16.88
N PRO A 110 11.03 13.72 -17.16
CA PRO A 110 12.31 13.78 -16.44
C PRO A 110 12.16 14.23 -14.98
N ARG A 111 11.02 14.82 -14.60
CA ARG A 111 10.74 15.24 -13.22
C ARG A 111 10.37 14.06 -12.31
N ILE A 112 9.98 12.93 -12.89
CA ILE A 112 9.59 11.73 -12.15
C ILE A 112 10.85 10.95 -11.76
N VAL A 113 11.44 11.36 -10.63
CA VAL A 113 12.52 10.61 -9.96
C VAL A 113 11.92 9.85 -8.79
N ILE A 114 11.95 8.52 -8.88
CA ILE A 114 11.47 7.62 -7.85
C ILE A 114 12.60 7.32 -6.86
N SER A 115 12.30 7.40 -5.58
CA SER A 115 13.12 6.94 -4.45
C SER A 115 12.30 6.01 -3.58
N GLY A 116 12.60 4.72 -3.63
CA GLY A 116 11.99 3.70 -2.79
C GLY A 116 12.98 2.63 -2.37
N GLU A 117 12.49 1.69 -1.56
CA GLU A 117 13.26 0.56 -1.06
C GLU A 117 12.38 -0.69 -1.20
N SER A 118 12.77 -1.64 -2.04
CA SER A 118 12.14 -2.96 -2.05
C SER A 118 12.64 -3.75 -0.86
N ASP A 119 11.75 -4.51 -0.22
CA ASP A 119 12.13 -5.20 1.01
C ASP A 119 13.14 -6.32 0.73
N ILE A 120 12.86 -7.23 -0.22
CA ILE A 120 13.68 -8.43 -0.44
C ILE A 120 13.76 -8.80 -1.94
N ILE A 121 14.90 -9.36 -2.35
CA ILE A 121 15.06 -10.17 -3.57
C ILE A 121 15.68 -11.51 -3.16
N VAL A 122 15.04 -12.60 -3.57
CA VAL A 122 15.58 -13.97 -3.42
C VAL A 122 15.78 -14.62 -4.78
N ARG A 123 16.77 -15.51 -4.89
CA ARG A 123 16.83 -16.46 -6.01
C ARG A 123 15.55 -17.27 -6.03
N ASP A 124 15.04 -17.53 -7.21
CA ASP A 124 13.90 -18.44 -7.35
C ASP A 124 14.38 -19.87 -7.04
N PHE A 125 13.51 -20.69 -6.48
CA PHE A 125 13.85 -22.05 -6.06
C PHE A 125 12.65 -22.98 -6.18
N ASP A 126 12.93 -24.25 -6.47
CA ASP A 126 11.99 -25.33 -6.31
C ASP A 126 12.08 -25.82 -4.86
N MET A 127 10.94 -26.06 -4.22
CA MET A 127 10.86 -26.56 -2.83
C MET A 127 9.93 -27.75 -2.71
N ASP A 128 10.18 -28.58 -1.71
CA ASP A 128 9.22 -29.58 -1.25
C ASP A 128 8.02 -28.85 -0.60
N PRO A 129 6.79 -29.08 -1.08
CA PRO A 129 5.62 -28.35 -0.60
C PRO A 129 5.21 -28.71 0.84
N ASP A 130 5.60 -29.89 1.33
CA ASP A 130 5.22 -30.39 2.66
C ASP A 130 6.25 -30.01 3.73
N THR A 131 7.55 -30.03 3.39
CA THR A 131 8.63 -29.74 4.34
C THR A 131 9.18 -28.32 4.23
N GLY A 132 9.04 -27.68 3.06
CA GLY A 132 9.68 -26.41 2.74
C GLY A 132 11.18 -26.53 2.44
N GLU A 133 11.71 -27.74 2.31
CA GLU A 133 13.11 -27.97 1.94
C GLU A 133 13.36 -27.51 0.50
N ILE A 134 14.44 -26.76 0.28
CA ILE A 134 14.85 -26.33 -1.05
C ILE A 134 15.42 -27.53 -1.81
N LEU A 135 14.81 -27.83 -2.94
CA LEU A 135 15.23 -28.91 -3.85
C LEU A 135 16.22 -28.41 -4.89
N LYS A 136 16.03 -27.17 -5.37
CA LYS A 136 16.88 -26.56 -6.40
C LYS A 136 16.81 -25.05 -6.32
N ILE A 137 17.96 -24.39 -6.47
CA ILE A 137 18.04 -22.93 -6.61
C ILE A 137 18.31 -22.59 -8.09
N HIS A 138 17.53 -21.70 -8.67
CA HIS A 138 17.71 -21.23 -10.04
C HIS A 138 18.74 -20.09 -10.07
N SER A 139 19.79 -20.23 -10.88
CA SER A 139 20.91 -19.26 -10.90
C SER A 139 20.65 -18.03 -11.77
N ASP A 140 19.68 -18.11 -12.68
CA ASP A 140 19.32 -17.12 -13.69
C ASP A 140 17.96 -16.45 -13.44
N ARG A 141 17.28 -16.83 -12.35
CA ARG A 141 15.96 -16.34 -11.99
C ARG A 141 15.89 -15.94 -10.52
N ALA A 142 15.22 -14.84 -10.25
CA ALA A 142 14.97 -14.31 -8.92
C ALA A 142 13.54 -13.78 -8.82
N ILE A 143 13.07 -13.57 -7.60
CA ILE A 143 11.76 -12.96 -7.34
C ILE A 143 11.94 -11.85 -6.32
N GLY A 144 11.19 -10.76 -6.50
CA GLY A 144 11.10 -9.72 -5.48
C GLY A 144 10.02 -10.07 -4.45
N ILE A 145 10.18 -9.61 -3.22
CA ILE A 145 9.18 -9.74 -2.17
C ILE A 145 8.96 -8.39 -1.52
N GLU A 146 7.70 -7.96 -1.48
CA GLU A 146 7.20 -6.86 -0.67
C GLU A 146 6.50 -7.44 0.57
N MET A 147 7.06 -7.23 1.74
CA MET A 147 6.60 -7.86 2.96
C MET A 147 5.72 -6.92 3.79
N LYS A 148 4.55 -7.41 4.21
CA LYS A 148 3.57 -6.62 4.95
C LYS A 148 3.12 -7.37 6.19
N THR A 149 3.38 -6.82 7.36
CA THR A 149 2.76 -7.31 8.60
C THR A 149 1.35 -6.75 8.73
N CYS A 150 0.40 -7.60 9.13
CA CYS A 150 -0.98 -7.22 9.35
C CYS A 150 -1.50 -7.84 10.66
N ARG A 151 -2.68 -7.40 11.11
CA ARG A 151 -3.36 -7.95 12.29
C ARG A 151 -4.84 -7.64 12.30
N GLY A 152 -5.61 -8.50 12.97
CA GLY A 152 -6.98 -8.22 13.38
C GLY A 152 -8.05 -8.50 12.31
N HIS A 153 -9.31 -8.29 12.70
CA HIS A 153 -10.49 -8.71 11.94
C HIS A 153 -10.49 -8.25 10.47
N PHE A 154 -10.10 -7.00 10.20
CA PHE A 154 -10.09 -6.48 8.84
C PHE A 154 -9.03 -7.12 7.95
N ALA A 155 -7.83 -7.40 8.48
CA ALA A 155 -6.81 -8.13 7.73
C ALA A 155 -7.32 -9.54 7.40
N GLN A 156 -7.85 -10.24 8.41
CA GLN A 156 -8.41 -11.58 8.27
C GLN A 156 -9.55 -11.64 7.23
N LYS A 157 -10.42 -10.63 7.20
CA LYS A 157 -11.50 -10.54 6.23
C LYS A 157 -11.02 -10.19 4.83
N PHE A 158 -10.27 -9.10 4.67
CA PHE A 158 -9.95 -8.55 3.35
C PHE A 158 -8.74 -9.22 2.69
N ILE A 159 -7.64 -9.38 3.43
CA ILE A 159 -6.42 -10.00 2.91
C ILE A 159 -6.60 -11.52 2.85
N PHE A 160 -7.05 -12.14 3.95
CA PHE A 160 -7.16 -13.60 4.01
C PHE A 160 -8.47 -14.14 3.44
N GLY A 161 -9.49 -13.31 3.27
CA GLY A 161 -10.78 -13.71 2.69
C GLY A 161 -11.77 -14.32 3.70
N ARG A 162 -11.41 -14.42 4.99
CA ARG A 162 -12.24 -15.08 6.01
C ARG A 162 -13.57 -14.35 6.18
N GLY A 163 -14.66 -14.99 5.74
CA GLY A 163 -16.01 -14.42 5.79
C GLY A 163 -16.24 -13.25 4.81
N ASN A 164 -15.35 -13.06 3.85
CA ASN A 164 -15.53 -12.06 2.80
C ASN A 164 -16.27 -12.67 1.62
N LYS A 165 -17.51 -12.23 1.39
CA LYS A 165 -18.34 -12.71 0.28
C LYS A 165 -17.90 -12.18 -1.08
N LYS A 166 -17.31 -10.97 -1.12
CA LYS A 166 -16.86 -10.34 -2.35
C LYS A 166 -15.53 -10.92 -2.81
N TYR A 167 -14.57 -11.11 -1.89
CA TYR A 167 -13.28 -11.76 -2.19
C TYR A 167 -13.05 -12.94 -1.24
N PRO A 168 -13.66 -14.12 -1.49
CA PRO A 168 -13.50 -15.29 -0.63
C PRO A 168 -12.05 -15.80 -0.57
N MET A 169 -11.32 -15.67 -1.68
CA MET A 169 -9.89 -15.96 -1.78
C MET A 169 -9.03 -14.80 -1.30
N GLY A 170 -9.60 -13.76 -0.67
CA GLY A 170 -8.93 -12.54 -0.23
C GLY A 170 -8.35 -11.70 -1.38
N SER A 171 -7.86 -10.51 -1.05
CA SER A 171 -7.31 -9.58 -2.03
C SER A 171 -6.19 -8.73 -1.40
N PRO A 172 -5.10 -8.43 -2.13
CA PRO A 172 -4.10 -7.50 -1.64
C PRO A 172 -4.67 -6.08 -1.63
N LYS A 173 -4.07 -5.21 -0.79
CA LYS A 173 -4.36 -3.78 -0.89
C LYS A 173 -3.81 -3.22 -2.20
N VAL A 174 -4.61 -2.42 -2.90
CA VAL A 174 -4.21 -1.80 -4.18
C VAL A 174 -2.97 -0.90 -4.03
N GLU A 175 -2.78 -0.25 -2.87
CA GLU A 175 -1.58 0.57 -2.64
C GLU A 175 -0.31 -0.27 -2.60
N HIS A 176 -0.40 -1.48 -2.05
CA HIS A 176 0.73 -2.41 -2.03
C HIS A 176 1.00 -2.94 -3.44
N VAL A 177 -0.05 -3.19 -4.23
CA VAL A 177 0.12 -3.58 -5.64
C VAL A 177 0.78 -2.48 -6.45
N MET A 178 0.37 -1.22 -6.30
CA MET A 178 1.02 -0.10 -6.99
C MET A 178 2.49 0.06 -6.57
N GLN A 179 2.78 -0.05 -5.28
CA GLN A 179 4.15 0.00 -4.77
C GLN A 179 5.00 -1.10 -5.41
N THR A 180 4.51 -2.34 -5.43
CA THR A 180 5.17 -3.49 -6.04
C THR A 180 5.33 -3.36 -7.55
N ALA A 181 4.30 -2.86 -8.26
CA ALA A 181 4.34 -2.62 -9.69
C ALA A 181 5.44 -1.62 -10.08
N MET A 182 5.62 -0.55 -9.28
CA MET A 182 6.71 0.40 -9.48
C MET A 182 8.08 -0.23 -9.28
N TYR A 183 8.25 -1.12 -8.31
CA TYR A 183 9.51 -1.87 -8.15
C TYR A 183 9.78 -2.79 -9.33
N LEU A 184 8.75 -3.50 -9.81
CA LEU A 184 8.85 -4.27 -11.04
C LEU A 184 9.29 -3.40 -12.22
N ALA A 185 8.68 -2.24 -12.44
CA ALA A 185 9.07 -1.35 -13.54
C ALA A 185 10.54 -0.87 -13.45
N MET A 186 11.11 -0.79 -12.24
CA MET A 186 12.49 -0.31 -12.01
C MET A 186 13.55 -1.40 -11.96
N ARG A 187 13.16 -2.68 -11.94
CA ARG A 187 14.03 -3.80 -11.56
C ARG A 187 15.22 -4.08 -12.49
N LYS A 188 15.25 -3.52 -13.70
CA LYS A 188 16.29 -3.80 -14.71
C LYS A 188 17.71 -3.65 -14.17
N LYS A 189 17.94 -2.61 -13.36
CA LYS A 189 19.24 -2.37 -12.72
C LYS A 189 19.66 -3.52 -11.80
N HIS A 190 18.69 -4.12 -11.10
CA HIS A 190 18.94 -5.25 -10.19
C HIS A 190 19.12 -6.54 -10.99
N GLU A 191 18.32 -6.76 -12.01
CA GLU A 191 18.49 -7.88 -12.95
C GLU A 191 19.90 -7.89 -13.56
N ASP A 192 20.38 -6.73 -14.03
CA ASP A 192 21.73 -6.58 -14.59
C ASP A 192 22.82 -6.78 -13.53
N HIS A 193 22.62 -6.23 -12.33
CA HIS A 193 23.61 -6.33 -11.26
C HIS A 193 23.78 -7.76 -10.75
N TYR A 194 22.68 -8.51 -10.60
CA TYR A 194 22.69 -9.88 -10.08
C TYR A 194 22.80 -10.95 -11.17
N GLY A 195 22.67 -10.58 -12.45
CA GLY A 195 22.69 -11.52 -13.58
C GLY A 195 21.50 -12.47 -13.57
N VAL A 196 20.30 -11.96 -13.26
CA VAL A 196 19.06 -12.74 -13.13
C VAL A 196 17.90 -12.05 -13.84
N THR A 197 16.85 -12.80 -14.10
CA THR A 197 15.54 -12.28 -14.47
C THR A 197 14.63 -12.22 -13.25
N ILE A 198 13.85 -11.14 -13.11
CA ILE A 198 12.86 -10.96 -12.04
C ILE A 198 11.47 -10.83 -12.68
N PRO A 199 10.77 -11.94 -12.96
CA PRO A 199 9.52 -11.89 -13.71
C PRO A 199 8.35 -11.33 -12.91
N TYR A 200 8.37 -11.47 -11.58
CA TYR A 200 7.30 -11.05 -10.70
C TYR A 200 7.82 -10.67 -9.31
N TYR A 201 6.95 -9.99 -8.56
CA TYR A 201 7.12 -9.78 -7.13
C TYR A 201 5.97 -10.46 -6.38
N LEU A 202 6.26 -10.90 -5.16
CA LEU A 202 5.26 -11.40 -4.23
C LEU A 202 4.94 -10.33 -3.19
N ILE A 203 3.66 -10.09 -2.94
CA ILE A 203 3.25 -9.38 -1.72
C ILE A 203 3.01 -10.43 -0.65
N PHE A 204 3.92 -10.49 0.33
CA PHE A 204 3.88 -11.44 1.44
C PHE A 204 3.21 -10.79 2.65
N TYR A 205 1.97 -11.17 2.93
CA TYR A 205 1.26 -10.76 4.14
C TYR A 205 1.48 -11.76 5.26
N PHE A 206 1.90 -11.26 6.42
CA PHE A 206 2.05 -12.05 7.64
C PHE A 206 1.15 -11.48 8.75
N ASP A 207 0.22 -12.28 9.29
CA ASP A 207 -0.55 -11.89 10.46
C ASP A 207 0.26 -12.19 11.74
N VAL A 208 0.69 -11.13 12.41
CA VAL A 208 1.51 -11.24 13.61
C VAL A 208 0.73 -11.73 14.84
N ALA A 209 -0.60 -11.85 14.75
CA ALA A 209 -1.44 -12.33 15.84
C ALA A 209 -1.54 -13.85 15.91
N ASP A 210 -1.62 -14.54 14.76
CA ASP A 210 -1.80 -16.00 14.70
C ASP A 210 -0.73 -16.72 13.84
N GLY A 211 0.20 -15.98 13.24
CA GLY A 211 1.29 -16.53 12.41
C GLY A 211 0.85 -16.98 11.02
N THR A 212 -0.42 -16.77 10.65
CA THR A 212 -0.89 -17.12 9.31
C THR A 212 -0.33 -16.15 8.26
N TYR A 213 0.00 -16.67 7.08
CA TYR A 213 0.54 -15.86 5.99
C TYR A 213 -0.22 -16.10 4.68
N LYS A 214 -0.11 -15.14 3.78
CA LYS A 214 -0.72 -15.19 2.46
C LYS A 214 0.07 -14.40 1.45
N GLN A 215 0.07 -14.87 0.22
CA GLN A 215 0.88 -14.30 -0.85
C GLN A 215 0.04 -14.01 -2.07
N PHE A 216 0.38 -12.93 -2.76
CA PHE A 216 -0.18 -12.58 -4.06
C PHE A 216 0.97 -12.27 -5.02
N LYS A 217 0.89 -12.81 -6.22
CA LYS A 217 1.85 -12.59 -7.28
C LYS A 217 1.45 -11.35 -8.08
N VAL A 218 2.39 -10.44 -8.29
CA VAL A 218 2.23 -9.24 -9.11
C VAL A 218 3.16 -9.33 -10.32
N GLU A 219 2.61 -9.15 -11.50
CA GLU A 219 3.30 -9.19 -12.79
C GLU A 219 2.92 -7.97 -13.64
N LEU A 220 3.72 -7.68 -14.66
CA LEU A 220 3.44 -6.64 -15.65
C LEU A 220 3.23 -7.30 -17.02
N SER A 221 2.16 -6.93 -17.73
CA SER A 221 1.73 -7.64 -18.96
C SER A 221 2.77 -7.61 -20.10
N ASN A 222 3.60 -6.56 -20.16
CA ASN A 222 4.66 -6.40 -21.15
C ASN A 222 6.06 -6.57 -20.56
N GLY A 223 6.17 -7.25 -19.42
CA GLY A 223 7.44 -7.43 -18.71
C GLY A 223 7.83 -6.21 -17.88
N TYR A 224 8.10 -5.04 -18.47
CA TYR A 224 8.57 -3.84 -17.74
C TYR A 224 7.51 -2.75 -17.58
N ASP A 225 6.43 -2.81 -18.37
CA ASP A 225 5.32 -1.85 -18.35
C ASP A 225 3.98 -2.56 -18.62
N GLY A 226 2.96 -1.78 -18.94
CA GLY A 226 1.63 -2.28 -19.28
C GLY A 226 0.73 -2.45 -18.06
N ASP A 227 -0.17 -3.43 -18.17
CA ASP A 227 -1.18 -3.74 -17.17
C ASP A 227 -0.55 -4.42 -15.95
N VAL A 228 -1.00 -4.03 -14.77
CA VAL A 228 -0.62 -4.68 -13.52
C VAL A 228 -1.52 -5.89 -13.29
N ILE A 229 -0.93 -7.08 -13.36
CA ILE A 229 -1.63 -8.36 -13.21
C ILE A 229 -1.42 -8.87 -11.79
N VAL A 230 -2.50 -9.27 -11.13
CA VAL A 230 -2.46 -9.81 -9.77
C VAL A 230 -3.13 -11.18 -9.72
N THR A 231 -2.37 -12.18 -9.29
CA THR A 231 -2.88 -13.55 -9.13
C THR A 231 -2.58 -14.11 -7.75
N THR A 232 -3.32 -15.15 -7.38
CA THR A 232 -2.91 -16.07 -6.32
C THR A 232 -1.69 -16.90 -6.77
N MET A 233 -1.09 -17.64 -5.82
CA MET A 233 0.06 -18.50 -6.12
C MET A 233 -0.27 -19.67 -7.06
N ASP A 234 -1.53 -20.13 -7.08
CA ASP A 234 -2.03 -21.12 -8.05
C ASP A 234 -2.45 -20.50 -9.40
N GLY A 235 -2.10 -19.23 -9.64
CA GLY A 235 -2.29 -18.56 -10.93
C GLY A 235 -3.71 -18.06 -11.20
N LYS A 236 -4.63 -18.10 -10.23
CA LYS A 236 -5.98 -17.57 -10.40
C LYS A 236 -5.98 -16.04 -10.27
N PRO A 237 -6.68 -15.32 -11.15
CA PRO A 237 -6.78 -13.87 -11.03
C PRO A 237 -7.53 -13.50 -9.74
N VAL A 238 -7.09 -12.44 -9.07
CA VAL A 238 -7.79 -11.92 -7.88
C VAL A 238 -8.97 -11.06 -8.34
N VAL A 239 -10.14 -11.67 -8.45
CA VAL A 239 -11.39 -11.04 -8.91
C VAL A 239 -12.51 -11.25 -7.90
N PRO A 240 -13.54 -10.38 -7.87
CA PRO A 240 -14.66 -10.57 -6.97
C PRO A 240 -15.53 -11.77 -7.38
N ASP A 241 -16.17 -12.41 -6.41
CA ASP A 241 -17.08 -13.54 -6.64
C ASP A 241 -18.38 -13.06 -7.34
N PRO A 242 -18.71 -13.58 -8.55
CA PRO A 242 -19.93 -13.19 -9.26
C PRO A 242 -21.22 -13.41 -8.44
N LEU A 243 -21.25 -14.38 -7.53
CA LEU A 243 -22.40 -14.61 -6.64
C LEU A 243 -22.67 -13.41 -5.73
N TYR A 244 -21.63 -12.66 -5.36
CA TYR A 244 -21.80 -11.44 -4.57
C TYR A 244 -22.58 -10.37 -5.35
N GLY A 245 -22.24 -10.16 -6.62
CA GLY A 245 -22.96 -9.23 -7.50
C GLY A 245 -24.44 -9.59 -7.64
N LEU A 246 -24.73 -10.88 -7.85
CA LEU A 246 -26.11 -11.38 -7.88
C LEU A 246 -26.87 -11.15 -6.56
N GLN A 247 -26.20 -11.27 -5.41
CA GLN A 247 -26.81 -11.05 -4.09
C GLN A 247 -27.20 -9.59 -3.84
N ILE A 248 -26.42 -8.64 -4.36
CA ILE A 248 -26.68 -7.21 -4.18
C ILE A 248 -27.39 -6.58 -5.39
N GLY A 249 -27.58 -7.32 -6.48
CA GLY A 249 -28.24 -6.84 -7.70
C GLY A 249 -27.36 -5.94 -8.57
N GLU A 250 -26.03 -6.04 -8.46
CA GLU A 250 -25.07 -5.21 -9.19
C GLU A 250 -24.15 -6.10 -10.06
N PRO A 251 -23.88 -5.72 -11.32
CA PRO A 251 -22.87 -6.41 -12.11
C PRO A 251 -21.48 -6.21 -11.49
N LEU A 252 -20.64 -7.24 -11.58
CA LEU A 252 -19.25 -7.19 -11.15
C LEU A 252 -18.32 -7.29 -12.35
N TYR A 253 -17.26 -6.50 -12.31
CA TYR A 253 -16.21 -6.44 -13.32
C TYR A 253 -14.85 -6.78 -12.70
N PRO A 254 -13.81 -7.07 -13.52
CA PRO A 254 -12.45 -7.21 -13.03
C PRO A 254 -12.05 -6.01 -12.19
N PRO A 255 -11.40 -6.23 -11.04
CA PRO A 255 -11.06 -5.16 -10.15
C PRO A 255 -9.85 -4.40 -10.72
N TRP A 256 -9.89 -3.07 -10.55
CA TRP A 256 -8.75 -2.19 -10.83
C TRP A 256 -8.44 -2.05 -12.33
N GLN A 257 -9.49 -2.02 -13.15
CA GLN A 257 -9.36 -1.71 -14.57
C GLN A 257 -8.70 -0.34 -14.76
N GLY A 258 -7.71 -0.29 -15.65
CA GLY A 258 -6.89 0.91 -15.86
C GLY A 258 -5.70 1.02 -14.91
N LEU A 259 -5.43 0.03 -14.05
CA LEU A 259 -4.20 -0.02 -13.26
C LEU A 259 -3.02 -0.43 -14.15
N THR A 260 -2.34 0.57 -14.72
CA THR A 260 -1.17 0.40 -15.58
C THR A 260 0.00 1.22 -15.06
N ILE A 261 1.23 0.85 -15.42
CA ILE A 261 2.42 1.68 -15.11
C ILE A 261 2.28 3.08 -15.71
N GLU A 262 1.74 3.18 -16.94
CA GLU A 262 1.48 4.47 -17.59
C GLU A 262 0.55 5.36 -16.78
N ASN A 263 -0.58 4.83 -16.28
CA ASN A 263 -1.52 5.61 -15.51
C ASN A 263 -0.98 6.01 -14.13
N ILE A 264 -0.13 5.17 -13.51
CA ILE A 264 0.59 5.54 -12.29
C ILE A 264 1.60 6.66 -12.57
N LEU A 265 2.37 6.58 -13.66
CA LEU A 265 3.31 7.62 -14.07
C LEU A 265 2.62 8.93 -14.46
N LYS A 266 1.46 8.85 -15.09
CA LYS A 266 0.62 10.02 -15.38
C LYS A 266 0.25 10.75 -14.09
N ARG A 267 -0.11 10.02 -13.03
CA ARG A 267 -0.38 10.61 -11.72
C ARG A 267 0.87 11.25 -11.13
N TYR A 268 2.04 10.63 -11.22
CA TYR A 268 3.27 11.30 -10.81
C TYR A 268 3.56 12.58 -11.61
N SER A 269 3.31 12.60 -12.92
CA SER A 269 3.42 13.83 -13.74
C SER A 269 2.46 14.92 -13.24
N GLU A 270 1.20 14.57 -12.98
CA GLU A 270 0.21 15.50 -12.43
C GLU A 270 0.60 16.01 -11.03
N LEU A 271 1.30 15.20 -10.22
CA LEU A 271 1.87 15.65 -8.96
C LEU A 271 3.00 16.64 -9.22
N ALA A 272 3.91 16.36 -10.15
CA ALA A 272 5.00 17.26 -10.52
C ALA A 272 4.46 18.64 -10.90
N ASP A 273 3.40 18.71 -11.71
CA ASP A 273 2.76 19.97 -12.07
C ASP A 273 2.17 20.70 -10.85
N LYS A 274 1.54 19.96 -9.93
CA LYS A 274 0.94 20.53 -8.72
C LYS A 274 1.97 21.02 -7.70
N LEU A 275 3.19 20.50 -7.70
CA LEU A 275 4.25 20.92 -6.78
C LEU A 275 4.69 22.37 -7.00
N GLU A 276 4.48 22.90 -8.21
CA GLU A 276 4.79 24.29 -8.59
C GLU A 276 3.69 25.28 -8.16
N LEU A 277 2.58 24.81 -7.60
CA LEU A 277 1.51 25.67 -7.10
C LEU A 277 1.90 26.28 -5.75
N ASP A 278 1.60 27.56 -5.56
CA ASP A 278 1.77 28.28 -4.28
C ASP A 278 0.87 27.69 -3.19
N ASP A 279 -0.32 27.25 -3.57
CA ASP A 279 -1.32 26.67 -2.69
C ASP A 279 -1.44 25.15 -2.86
N PRO A 280 -1.73 24.41 -1.76
CA PRO A 280 -1.92 22.98 -1.83
C PRO A 280 -3.10 22.59 -2.76
N PRO A 281 -2.96 21.53 -3.58
CA PRO A 281 -3.98 21.13 -4.54
C PRO A 281 -5.27 20.64 -3.85
N PRO A 282 -6.41 20.54 -4.56
CA PRO A 282 -7.67 20.06 -4.01
C PRO A 282 -7.55 18.68 -3.35
N ARG A 283 -8.46 18.39 -2.41
CA ARG A 283 -8.53 17.09 -1.74
C ARG A 283 -9.05 16.03 -2.74
N GLU A 284 -8.41 14.86 -2.74
CA GLU A 284 -8.79 13.74 -3.62
C GLU A 284 -9.59 12.66 -2.87
N PHE A 285 -9.71 12.78 -1.55
CA PHE A 285 -10.38 11.84 -0.65
C PHE A 285 -11.20 12.61 0.38
N GLN A 286 -12.24 11.96 0.92
CA GLN A 286 -13.18 12.57 1.84
C GLN A 286 -12.92 12.09 3.26
N LEU A 287 -12.77 13.01 4.23
CA LEU A 287 -12.70 12.61 5.64
C LEU A 287 -14.07 12.15 6.15
N ARG A 288 -15.14 12.70 5.57
CA ARG A 288 -16.54 12.32 5.80
C ARG A 288 -17.23 12.20 4.46
N TYR A 289 -17.88 11.07 4.23
CA TYR A 289 -18.53 10.87 2.94
C TYR A 289 -19.69 11.84 2.73
N ASP A 290 -19.80 12.39 1.53
CA ASP A 290 -21.03 13.00 1.06
C ASP A 290 -22.17 11.94 0.95
N GLU A 291 -23.41 12.41 0.80
CA GLU A 291 -24.58 11.52 0.74
C GLU A 291 -24.52 10.52 -0.41
N VAL A 292 -24.03 10.94 -1.58
CA VAL A 292 -23.95 10.11 -2.78
C VAL A 292 -22.95 8.97 -2.56
N THR A 293 -21.77 9.32 -2.06
CA THR A 293 -20.65 8.42 -1.78
C THR A 293 -21.00 7.44 -0.65
N ALA A 294 -21.59 7.92 0.45
CA ALA A 294 -21.99 7.08 1.57
C ALA A 294 -23.05 6.05 1.15
N LYS A 295 -24.07 6.48 0.40
CA LYS A 295 -25.12 5.59 -0.11
C LYS A 295 -24.57 4.56 -1.10
N ARG A 296 -23.71 4.98 -2.03
CA ARG A 296 -23.08 4.05 -3.00
C ARG A 296 -22.22 3.01 -2.28
N LYS A 297 -21.32 3.44 -1.39
CA LYS A 297 -20.46 2.52 -0.61
C LYS A 297 -21.26 1.57 0.30
N PHE A 298 -22.41 2.02 0.82
CA PHE A 298 -23.30 1.13 1.60
C PHE A 298 -23.97 0.09 0.70
N ALA A 299 -24.48 0.50 -0.46
CA ALA A 299 -25.10 -0.40 -1.44
C ALA A 299 -24.13 -1.47 -1.96
N THR A 300 -22.87 -1.09 -2.20
CA THR A 300 -21.80 -1.98 -2.68
C THR A 300 -21.13 -2.80 -1.55
N GLY A 301 -21.55 -2.60 -0.30
CA GLY A 301 -21.03 -3.31 0.86
C GLY A 301 -19.62 -2.91 1.33
N ASP A 302 -19.04 -1.85 0.78
CA ASP A 302 -17.76 -1.27 1.21
C ASP A 302 -17.90 -0.47 2.51
N LEU A 303 -19.11 0.04 2.80
CA LEU A 303 -19.46 0.67 4.07
C LEU A 303 -20.38 -0.26 4.88
N SER A 304 -19.95 -0.65 6.09
CA SER A 304 -20.77 -1.51 6.95
C SER A 304 -22.03 -0.79 7.46
N LYS A 305 -23.10 -1.54 7.77
CA LYS A 305 -24.33 -1.01 8.41
C LYS A 305 -24.04 -0.19 9.66
N THR A 306 -23.11 -0.64 10.51
CA THR A 306 -22.72 0.10 11.72
C THR A 306 -22.13 1.47 11.37
N LYS A 307 -21.26 1.53 10.35
CA LYS A 307 -20.62 2.78 9.93
C LYS A 307 -21.59 3.70 9.17
N PHE A 308 -22.48 3.15 8.35
CA PHE A 308 -23.52 3.94 7.69
C PHE A 308 -24.49 4.56 8.70
N ASN A 309 -24.91 3.80 9.72
CA ASN A 309 -25.74 4.34 10.81
C ASN A 309 -24.99 5.39 11.64
N GLU A 310 -23.67 5.25 11.81
CA GLU A 310 -22.85 6.25 12.48
C GLU A 310 -22.78 7.55 11.67
N TRP A 311 -22.56 7.44 10.36
CA TRP A 311 -22.57 8.56 9.41
C TRP A 311 -23.92 9.31 9.43
N GLU A 312 -25.04 8.59 9.38
CA GLU A 312 -26.39 9.19 9.38
C GLU A 312 -26.71 9.94 10.69
N LYS A 313 -26.30 9.39 11.84
CA LYS A 313 -26.68 9.91 13.16
C LYS A 313 -25.69 10.91 13.75
N LYS A 314 -24.44 10.91 13.28
CA LYS A 314 -23.37 11.75 13.80
C LYS A 314 -22.71 12.49 12.64
N PRO A 315 -23.23 13.67 12.24
CA PRO A 315 -22.69 14.43 11.12
C PRO A 315 -21.20 14.76 11.22
N LEU A 316 -20.67 14.86 12.45
CA LEU A 316 -19.25 15.15 12.70
C LEU A 316 -18.35 13.91 12.75
N ALA A 317 -18.92 12.69 12.73
CA ALA A 317 -18.13 11.46 12.78
C ALA A 317 -17.30 11.30 11.49
N GLU A 318 -16.04 10.90 11.65
CA GLU A 318 -15.08 10.70 10.56
C GLU A 318 -15.33 9.36 9.86
N VAL A 319 -16.49 9.25 9.23
CA VAL A 319 -16.85 8.11 8.38
C VAL A 319 -16.52 8.49 6.93
N GLY A 320 -15.28 8.26 6.55
CA GLY A 320 -14.75 8.59 5.22
C GLY A 320 -13.63 7.65 4.77
N ASP A 321 -12.82 8.15 3.86
CA ASP A 321 -11.65 7.47 3.31
C ASP A 321 -10.52 7.41 4.34
N TRP A 322 -9.94 6.22 4.49
CA TRP A 322 -8.84 5.99 5.44
C TRP A 322 -7.61 6.84 5.12
N GLN A 323 -7.44 7.23 3.84
CA GLN A 323 -6.38 8.13 3.37
C GLN A 323 -6.42 9.47 4.12
N CYS A 324 -7.60 9.97 4.45
CA CYS A 324 -7.78 11.18 5.25
C CYS A 324 -7.65 10.89 6.75
N SER A 325 -8.22 9.79 7.24
CA SER A 325 -8.19 9.43 8.67
C SER A 325 -6.78 9.23 9.21
N TYR A 326 -5.87 8.72 8.38
CA TYR A 326 -4.46 8.44 8.74
C TYR A 326 -3.47 9.38 8.05
N CYS A 327 -3.92 10.56 7.59
CA CYS A 327 -3.04 11.54 6.96
C CYS A 327 -2.23 12.31 8.02
N ASP A 328 -0.91 12.34 7.88
CA ASP A 328 0.00 13.13 8.73
C ASP A 328 -0.25 14.65 8.69
N PHE A 329 -1.05 15.12 7.72
CA PHE A 329 -1.38 16.54 7.50
C PHE A 329 -2.89 16.80 7.61
N LYS A 330 -3.62 15.89 8.25
CA LYS A 330 -5.08 15.95 8.34
C LYS A 330 -5.56 17.29 8.87
N SER A 331 -4.96 17.82 9.93
CA SER A 331 -5.40 19.08 10.55
C SER A 331 -5.10 20.32 9.69
N HIS A 332 -4.16 20.27 8.75
CA HIS A 332 -4.02 21.33 7.73
C HIS A 332 -5.19 21.30 6.74
N CYS A 333 -5.68 20.11 6.39
CA CYS A 333 -6.82 19.94 5.51
C CYS A 333 -8.16 20.20 6.22
N TYR A 334 -8.27 19.86 7.50
CA TYR A 334 -9.50 19.90 8.28
C TYR A 334 -9.21 20.50 9.67
N PRO A 335 -9.13 21.84 9.79
CA PRO A 335 -8.76 22.51 11.04
C PRO A 335 -9.74 22.22 12.18
N VAL A 336 -9.20 21.90 13.35
CA VAL A 336 -9.95 21.48 14.56
C VAL A 336 -10.59 22.71 15.23
N SER A 337 -11.58 23.31 14.59
CA SER A 337 -12.44 24.39 15.14
C SER A 337 -13.51 24.89 14.17
N VAL A 338 -13.45 24.50 12.90
CA VAL A 338 -14.40 24.94 11.87
C VAL A 338 -15.51 23.89 11.72
N PHE A 339 -16.76 24.34 11.61
CA PHE A 339 -17.87 23.43 11.29
C PHE A 339 -17.59 22.78 9.93
N THR A 340 -17.76 21.47 9.89
CA THR A 340 -17.17 20.63 8.84
C THR A 340 -17.77 20.82 7.46
N HIS A 341 -19.02 21.28 7.35
CA HIS A 341 -19.64 21.55 6.05
C HIS A 341 -18.91 22.67 5.29
N ASP A 342 -18.59 23.78 5.97
CA ASP A 342 -17.89 24.92 5.37
C ASP A 342 -16.46 24.55 4.90
N VAL A 343 -15.86 23.50 5.47
CA VAL A 343 -14.51 23.02 5.11
C VAL A 343 -14.55 21.97 4.01
N GLU A 344 -15.60 21.15 3.95
CA GLU A 344 -15.75 20.09 2.93
C GLU A 344 -16.13 20.69 1.56
N ASP A 345 -16.83 21.84 1.53
CA ASP A 345 -17.26 22.53 0.32
C ASP A 345 -16.18 23.39 -0.37
N GLY A 346 -15.02 23.58 0.27
CA GLY A 346 -13.92 24.40 -0.24
C GLY A 346 -13.48 25.44 0.78
#